data_AF-C6BVI8-F1
#
_entry.id   AF-C6BVI8-F1
#
_cell.length_a   1.000
_cell.length_b   1.000
_cell.length_c   1.000
_cell.angle_alpha   90.00
_cell.angle_beta   90.00
_cell.angle_gamma   90.00
#
_symmetry.space_group_name_H-M   'P 1'
#
loop_
_entity.id
_entity.type
_entity.pdbx_description
1 polymer ?
#
loop_
_entity_poly.entity_id
_entity_poly.type
_entity_poly.pdbx_seq_one_letter_code
_entity_poly.pdbx_strand_id
1 'polypeptide(L)'
;MDASTLNIILTAIILLGATVLPFILGTRLRRSKPNVLWIGLLLCFIFGPAGQVYVEGWIPWFLVVLGVCVGAQQFLSAEMAMLAMVVVSPLVMYFRMRR
;
A
#
# COMPACT_ATOMS: atom_id res chain seq x y z
N MET A 1 17.36 8.93 23.07
CA MET A 1 16.18 9.00 22.18
C MET A 1 15.03 8.35 22.95
N ASP A 2 13.96 9.08 23.17
CA ASP A 2 12.74 8.62 23.82
C ASP A 2 12.03 7.55 22.96
N ALA A 3 11.28 6.65 23.61
CA ALA A 3 10.58 5.56 22.94
C ALA A 3 9.56 6.07 21.90
N SER A 4 8.95 7.23 22.14
CA SER A 4 8.06 7.92 21.20
C SER A 4 8.77 8.29 19.89
N THR A 5 9.94 8.94 19.96
CA THR A 5 10.69 9.32 18.76
C THR A 5 11.15 8.09 17.98
N LEU A 6 11.59 7.02 18.66
CA LEU A 6 11.94 5.75 18.00
C LEU A 6 10.74 5.15 17.24
N ASN A 7 9.56 5.13 17.87
CA ASN A 7 8.34 4.59 17.26
C ASN A 7 7.88 5.42 16.06
N ILE A 8 7.99 6.75 16.13
CA ILE A 8 7.67 7.65 15.02
C ILE A 8 8.60 7.38 13.83
N ILE A 9 9.91 7.25 14.07
CA ILE A 9 10.89 6.97 13.03
C ILE A 9 10.63 5.60 12.38
N LEU A 10 10.43 4.55 13.19
CA LEU A 10 10.12 3.21 12.68
C LEU A 10 8.83 3.20 11.87
N THR A 11 7.79 3.88 12.36
CA THR A 11 6.53 4.04 11.64
C THR A 11 6.73 4.74 10.31
N ALA A 12 7.49 5.83 10.27
CA ALA A 12 7.77 6.56 9.04
C ALA A 12 8.52 5.68 8.03
N ILE A 13 9.49 4.88 8.47
CA ILE A 13 10.21 3.92 7.63
C ILE A 13 9.26 2.86 7.07
N ILE A 14 8.37 2.32 7.90
CA ILE A 14 7.39 1.31 7.50
C ILE A 14 6.40 1.88 6.48
N LEU A 15 5.89 3.10 6.70
CA LEU A 15 4.99 3.80 5.76
C LEU A 15 5.68 4.15 4.44
N LEU A 16 6.93 4.62 4.50
CA LEU A 16 7.75 4.86 3.32
C LEU A 16 7.97 3.55 2.56
N GLY A 17 8.32 2.46 3.25
CA GLY A 17 8.44 1.12 2.67
C GLY A 17 7.14 0.67 2.00
N ALA A 18 6.00 0.83 2.67
CA ALA A 18 4.66 0.52 2.16
C ALA A 18 4.34 1.23 0.84
N THR A 19 4.88 2.43 0.64
CA THR A 19 4.59 3.28 -0.50
C THR A 19 5.63 3.12 -1.61
N VAL A 20 6.91 3.02 -1.24
CA VAL A 20 8.06 3.01 -2.17
C VAL A 20 8.32 1.62 -2.76
N LEU A 21 8.21 0.53 -1.99
CA LEU A 21 8.39 -0.83 -2.54
C LEU A 21 7.40 -1.09 -3.69
N PRO A 22 6.10 -0.78 -3.54
CA PRO A 22 5.16 -0.97 -4.61
C PRO A 22 5.33 -0.05 -5.80
N PHE A 23 5.82 1.16 -5.56
CA PHE A 23 6.24 2.05 -6.63
C PHE A 23 7.38 1.45 -7.46
N ILE A 24 8.44 0.95 -6.83
CA ILE A 24 9.64 0.46 -7.54
C ILE A 24 9.35 -0.80 -8.35
N LEU A 25 8.63 -1.76 -7.80
CA LEU A 25 8.33 -3.00 -8.50
C LEU A 25 7.13 -2.82 -9.46
N GLY A 26 6.17 -1.94 -9.17
CA GLY A 26 5.06 -1.58 -10.07
C GLY A 26 5.49 -0.76 -11.29
N THR A 27 6.57 0.01 -11.19
CA THR A 27 7.15 0.74 -12.33
C THR A 27 7.91 -0.18 -13.30
N ARG A 28 8.27 -1.40 -12.91
CA ARG A 28 9.00 -2.37 -13.76
C ARG A 28 8.09 -3.27 -14.62
N LEU A 29 6.77 -3.30 -14.40
CA LEU A 29 5.83 -4.25 -15.03
C LEU A 29 4.65 -3.50 -15.63
N ARG A 30 4.55 -3.31 -16.96
CA ARG A 30 3.47 -2.44 -17.48
C ARG A 30 3.07 -2.49 -18.96
N ARG A 31 1.74 -2.47 -19.18
CA ARG A 31 0.92 -1.68 -20.16
C ARG A 31 -0.42 -2.37 -20.46
N SER A 32 -1.60 -1.72 -20.28
CA SER A 32 -2.81 -1.98 -21.13
C SER A 32 -4.20 -1.39 -20.74
N LYS A 33 -4.60 -1.10 -19.48
CA LYS A 33 -6.06 -0.93 -19.17
C LYS A 33 -6.46 0.20 -18.18
N PRO A 34 -7.03 1.34 -18.66
CA PRO A 34 -7.43 2.48 -17.79
C PRO A 34 -8.76 2.32 -17.04
N ASN A 35 -9.75 1.57 -17.56
CA ASN A 35 -11.04 1.39 -16.84
C ASN A 35 -10.87 0.52 -15.58
N VAL A 36 -9.94 -0.44 -15.64
CA VAL A 36 -9.59 -1.32 -14.52
C VAL A 36 -8.91 -0.52 -13.39
N LEU A 37 -8.27 0.61 -13.72
CA LEU A 37 -7.67 1.52 -12.73
C LEU A 37 -8.73 2.14 -11.83
N TRP A 38 -9.77 2.71 -12.42
CA TRP A 38 -10.81 3.42 -11.66
C TRP A 38 -11.58 2.49 -10.74
N ILE A 39 -11.99 1.33 -11.26
CA ILE A 39 -12.64 0.28 -10.46
C ILE A 39 -11.73 -0.11 -9.29
N GLY A 40 -10.43 -0.19 -9.56
CA GLY A 40 -9.52 -0.66 -8.55
C GLY A 40 -9.07 0.35 -7.52
N LEU A 41 -8.99 1.63 -7.88
CA LEU A 41 -8.86 2.71 -6.91
C LEU A 41 -10.07 2.76 -6.00
N LEU A 42 -11.27 2.56 -6.55
CA LEU A 42 -12.50 2.55 -5.78
C LEU A 42 -12.50 1.40 -4.75
N LEU A 43 -12.19 0.16 -5.16
CA LEU A 43 -12.18 -0.93 -4.19
C LEU A 43 -10.93 -0.92 -3.31
N CYS A 44 -9.84 -0.24 -3.69
CA CYS A 44 -8.73 0.08 -2.78
C CYS A 44 -9.17 1.01 -1.65
N PHE A 45 -10.06 1.95 -1.92
CA PHE A 45 -10.62 2.83 -0.88
C PHE A 45 -11.51 2.07 0.10
N ILE A 46 -12.29 1.10 -0.39
CA ILE A 46 -13.27 0.36 0.41
C ILE A 46 -12.62 -0.83 1.15
N PHE A 47 -11.71 -1.54 0.49
CA PHE A 47 -11.13 -2.81 0.97
C PHE A 47 -9.61 -2.77 1.14
N GLY A 48 -8.98 -1.60 1.05
CA GLY A 48 -7.54 -1.44 1.19
C GLY A 48 -6.78 -2.27 0.14
N PRO A 49 -5.75 -3.05 0.51
CA PRO A 49 -4.94 -3.79 -0.45
C PRO A 49 -5.70 -4.93 -1.16
N ALA A 50 -6.79 -5.44 -0.58
CA ALA A 50 -7.67 -6.40 -1.27
C ALA A 50 -8.36 -5.76 -2.49
N GLY A 51 -8.46 -4.43 -2.50
CA GLY A 51 -8.81 -3.66 -3.67
C GLY A 51 -7.75 -3.64 -4.79
N GLN A 52 -6.84 -4.61 -4.88
CA GLN A 52 -5.93 -4.74 -6.03
C GLN A 52 -6.19 -6.01 -6.83
N VAL A 53 -7.19 -6.83 -6.45
CA VAL A 53 -7.44 -8.18 -6.98
C VAL A 53 -7.63 -8.29 -8.50
N TYR A 54 -8.08 -7.21 -9.14
CA TYR A 54 -8.33 -7.13 -10.59
C TYR A 54 -7.10 -6.70 -11.40
N VAL A 55 -5.95 -6.50 -10.74
CA VAL A 55 -4.70 -6.16 -11.42
C VAL A 55 -3.81 -7.41 -11.53
N GLU A 56 -3.39 -7.76 -12.74
CA GLU A 56 -2.56 -8.94 -12.99
C GLU A 56 -1.26 -8.92 -12.17
N GLY A 57 -1.00 -9.99 -11.41
CA GLY A 57 0.11 -10.04 -10.46
C GLY A 57 -0.14 -9.28 -9.15
N TRP A 58 -1.40 -9.14 -8.71
CA TRP A 58 -1.76 -8.49 -7.44
C TRP A 58 -1.35 -9.25 -6.18
N ILE A 59 -1.19 -10.57 -6.26
CA ILE A 59 -0.94 -11.41 -5.07
C ILE A 59 0.37 -11.00 -4.35
N PRO A 60 1.52 -10.86 -5.03
CA PRO A 60 2.74 -10.34 -4.39
C PRO A 60 2.52 -8.97 -3.72
N TRP A 61 1.67 -8.14 -4.32
CA TRP A 61 1.37 -6.79 -3.81
C TRP A 61 0.54 -6.79 -2.55
N PHE A 62 -0.52 -7.58 -2.58
CA PHE A 62 -1.35 -7.82 -1.42
C PHE A 62 -0.52 -8.34 -0.25
N LEU A 63 0.40 -9.29 -0.49
CA LEU A 63 1.27 -9.82 0.55
C LEU A 63 2.25 -8.78 1.11
N VAL A 64 2.85 -7.93 0.25
CA VAL A 64 3.74 -6.84 0.71
C VAL A 64 2.98 -5.83 1.55
N VAL A 65 1.83 -5.33 1.07
CA VAL A 65 1.06 -4.33 1.81
C VAL A 65 0.49 -4.93 3.09
N LEU A 66 0.00 -6.18 3.06
CA LEU A 66 -0.47 -6.90 4.25
C LEU A 66 0.65 -7.05 5.29
N GLY A 67 1.84 -7.51 4.87
CA GLY A 67 2.99 -7.67 5.77
C GLY A 67 3.43 -6.36 6.40
N VAL A 68 3.45 -5.28 5.60
CA VAL A 68 3.75 -3.93 6.10
C VAL A 68 2.69 -3.47 7.10
N CYS A 69 1.42 -3.75 6.88
CA CYS A 69 0.37 -3.33 7.80
C CYS A 69 0.36 -4.13 9.10
N VAL A 70 0.60 -5.44 9.04
CA VAL A 70 0.78 -6.29 10.23
C VAL A 70 1.99 -5.81 11.04
N GLY A 71 3.09 -5.45 10.37
CA GLY A 71 4.26 -4.84 11.01
C GLY A 71 3.95 -3.47 11.61
N ALA A 72 3.22 -2.62 10.91
CA ALA A 72 2.82 -1.29 11.37
C ALA A 72 1.92 -1.35 12.61
N GLN A 73 1.02 -2.32 12.69
CA GLN A 73 0.15 -2.52 13.86
C GLN A 73 0.91 -2.85 15.16
N GLN A 74 2.17 -3.27 15.07
CA GLN A 74 3.02 -3.44 16.26
C GLN A 74 3.47 -2.11 16.87
N PHE A 75 3.40 -1.02 16.09
CA PHE A 75 3.93 0.30 16.47
C PHE A 75 2.87 1.42 16.42
N LEU A 76 1.75 1.19 15.74
CA LEU A 76 0.65 2.13 15.54
C LEU A 76 -0.65 1.61 16.15
N SER A 77 -1.52 2.55 16.55
CA SER A 77 -2.92 2.20 16.83
C SER A 77 -3.60 1.64 15.58
N ALA A 78 -4.61 0.79 15.79
CA ALA A 78 -5.36 0.15 14.70
C ALA A 78 -5.95 1.17 13.72
N GLU A 79 -6.40 2.32 14.22
CA GLU A 79 -6.94 3.42 13.42
C GLU A 79 -5.89 4.01 12.46
N MET A 80 -4.68 4.27 12.94
CA MET A 80 -3.59 4.82 12.14
C MET A 80 -3.09 3.82 11.10
N ALA A 81 -3.04 2.53 11.44
CA ALA A 81 -2.70 1.46 10.51
C ALA A 81 -3.75 1.32 9.40
N MET A 82 -5.03 1.46 9.73
CA MET A 82 -6.13 1.42 8.77
C MET A 82 -6.14 2.65 7.85
N LEU A 83 -5.88 3.84 8.38
CA LEU A 83 -5.76 5.07 7.60
C LEU A 83 -4.58 4.98 6.62
N ALA A 84 -3.44 4.45 7.08
CA ALA A 84 -2.31 4.14 6.22
C ALA A 84 -2.66 3.13 5.11
N MET A 85 -3.37 2.05 5.43
CA MET A 85 -3.85 1.09 4.42
C MET A 85 -4.71 1.76 3.34
N VAL A 86 -5.68 2.57 3.75
CA VAL A 86 -6.65 3.21 2.85
C VAL A 86 -5.99 4.25 1.95
N VAL A 87 -4.91 4.90 2.39
CA VAL A 87 -4.18 5.89 1.59
C VAL A 87 -3.12 5.24 0.70
N VAL A 88 -2.35 4.30 1.26
CA VAL A 88 -1.25 3.62 0.55
C VAL A 88 -1.79 2.73 -0.56
N SER A 89 -2.85 1.96 -0.33
CA SER A 89 -3.38 1.01 -1.33
C SER A 89 -3.79 1.66 -2.67
N PRO A 90 -4.56 2.77 -2.70
CA PRO A 90 -4.88 3.47 -3.94
C PRO A 90 -3.67 4.22 -4.53
N LEU A 91 -2.74 4.74 -3.72
CA LEU A 91 -1.48 5.30 -4.23
C LEU A 91 -0.66 4.25 -4.98
N VAL A 92 -0.48 3.08 -4.37
CA VAL A 92 0.20 1.92 -4.95
C VAL A 92 -0.48 1.49 -6.25
N MET A 93 -1.81 1.39 -6.25
CA MET A 93 -2.60 1.04 -7.42
C MET A 93 -2.44 2.07 -8.55
N TYR A 94 -2.59 3.37 -8.24
CA TYR A 94 -2.39 4.48 -9.18
C TYR A 94 -0.99 4.42 -9.81
N PHE A 95 0.04 4.26 -8.98
CA PHE A 95 1.42 4.18 -9.40
C PHE A 95 1.82 2.88 -10.07
N ARG A 96 1.00 1.82 -10.01
CA ARG A 96 1.19 0.57 -10.75
C ARG A 96 0.49 0.57 -12.11
N MET A 97 -0.54 1.39 -12.33
CA MET A 97 -1.26 1.43 -13.62
C MET A 97 -0.94 2.57 -14.61
N ARG A 98 -0.31 3.64 -14.16
CA ARG A 98 0.23 4.79 -14.93
C ARG A 98 1.20 4.52 -16.12
N ARG A 99 1.01 3.58 -17.05
CA ARG A 99 2.07 3.30 -18.05
C ARG A 99 2.13 1.92 -18.67
#